data_AF-A0A3D2RSR4-F1
#
_entry.id   AF-A0A3D2RSR4-F1
#
_cell.length_a   1.000
_cell.length_b   1.000
_cell.length_c   1.000
_cell.angle_alpha   90.00
_cell.angle_beta   90.00
_cell.angle_gamma   90.00
#
_symmetry.space_group_name_H-M   'P 1'
#
loop_
_entity.id
_entity.type
_entity.pdbx_description
1 polymer ?
#
loop_
_entity_poly.entity_id
_entity_poly.type
_entity_poly.pdbx_seq_one_letter_code
_entity_poly.pdbx_strand_id
1 'polypeptide(L)'
;AVRDCRYPPEGRRGIGGERATAWGQCLSEHAAEANENVLIVPLIESIAAIPNVATMCEVDGIDLFFFGPADFSSTAGFRGQWEGPGVAEQILSLKDTINAAGKHCGVVSTSNQNLTDRLDQGFRMLALGTDSGLLLRSLHQSLQEVDRDRLPATSLDPADGRVVSGSDAGKDNT
;
A
#
# COMPACT_ATOMS: atom_id res chain seq x y z
N ALA A 1 -17.76 4.36 5.74
CA ALA A 1 -16.71 3.42 6.20
C ALA A 1 -17.04 2.85 7.58
N VAL A 2 -16.74 3.52 8.70
CA VAL A 2 -16.91 2.92 10.06
C VAL A 2 -18.31 2.37 10.31
N ARG A 3 -19.34 3.17 10.04
CA ARG A 3 -20.74 2.75 10.20
C ARG A 3 -21.12 1.55 9.32
N ASP A 4 -20.48 1.37 8.17
CA ASP A 4 -20.75 0.25 7.25
C ASP A 4 -20.18 -1.08 7.76
N CYS A 5 -19.20 -1.01 8.66
CA CYS A 5 -18.51 -2.17 9.23
C CYS A 5 -19.12 -2.64 10.57
N ARG A 6 -19.99 -1.83 11.20
CA ARG A 6 -20.59 -2.11 12.51
C ARG A 6 -22.08 -2.43 12.41
N TYR A 7 -22.55 -3.39 13.20
CA TYR A 7 -23.96 -3.68 13.41
C TYR A 7 -24.67 -2.53 14.16
N PRO A 8 -26.00 -2.39 14.04
CA PRO A 8 -26.77 -1.46 14.87
C PRO A 8 -26.67 -1.79 16.37
N PRO A 9 -26.72 -0.78 17.26
CA PRO A 9 -26.95 0.64 16.97
C PRO A 9 -25.69 1.43 16.54
N GLU A 10 -24.48 0.87 16.66
CA GLU A 10 -23.22 1.59 16.38
C GLU A 10 -22.98 1.83 14.88
N GLY A 11 -23.68 1.10 14.01
CA GLY A 11 -23.55 1.23 12.56
C GLY A 11 -24.80 0.82 11.79
N ARG A 12 -24.59 0.33 10.57
CA ARG A 12 -25.62 -0.03 9.59
C ARG A 12 -25.28 -1.28 8.77
N ARG A 13 -24.32 -2.09 9.24
CA ARG A 13 -24.01 -3.41 8.66
C ARG A 13 -25.22 -4.33 8.78
N GLY A 14 -25.59 -5.00 7.68
CA GLY A 14 -26.63 -6.04 7.70
C GLY A 14 -26.10 -7.35 8.29
N ILE A 15 -26.96 -8.08 9.00
CA ILE A 15 -26.64 -9.42 9.53
C ILE A 15 -26.78 -10.45 8.41
N GLY A 16 -25.75 -11.28 8.24
CA GLY A 16 -25.67 -12.33 7.23
C GLY A 16 -25.20 -13.66 7.83
N GLY A 17 -25.66 -14.76 7.24
CA GLY A 17 -25.44 -16.13 7.70
C GLY A 17 -24.33 -16.85 6.96
N GLU A 18 -23.36 -16.14 6.37
CA GLU A 18 -22.34 -16.72 5.48
C GLU A 18 -21.03 -17.05 6.23
N ARG A 19 -19.90 -16.98 5.53
CA ARG A 19 -18.58 -17.40 6.01
C ARG A 19 -18.18 -16.80 7.37
N ALA A 20 -18.54 -15.54 7.63
CA ALA A 20 -18.16 -14.85 8.87
C ALA A 20 -18.80 -15.45 10.13
N THR A 21 -20.00 -16.03 10.00
CA THR A 21 -20.77 -16.65 11.09
C THR A 21 -20.72 -18.18 11.03
N ALA A 22 -19.70 -18.74 10.37
CA ALA A 22 -19.55 -20.17 10.10
C ALA A 22 -20.80 -20.78 9.45
N TRP A 23 -21.34 -20.09 8.43
CA TRP A 23 -22.58 -20.45 7.76
C TRP A 23 -23.79 -20.49 8.72
N GLY A 24 -23.89 -19.51 9.62
CA GLY A 24 -25.00 -19.33 10.56
C GLY A 24 -24.88 -20.09 11.89
N GLN A 25 -23.81 -20.87 12.09
CA GLN A 25 -23.63 -21.69 13.30
C GLN A 25 -23.28 -20.88 14.56
N CYS A 26 -22.75 -19.66 14.41
CA CYS A 26 -22.37 -18.79 15.53
C CYS A 26 -22.86 -17.35 15.35
N LEU A 27 -24.05 -17.17 14.77
CA LEU A 27 -24.55 -15.86 14.37
C LEU A 27 -24.69 -14.89 15.55
N SER A 28 -25.18 -15.37 16.71
CA SER A 28 -25.36 -14.53 17.90
C SER A 28 -24.04 -14.15 18.53
N GLU A 29 -23.12 -15.13 18.67
CA GLU A 29 -21.79 -14.95 19.23
C GLU A 29 -20.96 -14.01 18.37
N HIS A 30 -20.98 -14.20 17.05
CA HIS A 30 -20.29 -13.31 16.11
C HIS A 30 -20.85 -11.89 16.17
N ALA A 31 -22.17 -11.72 16.16
CA ALA A 31 -22.78 -10.39 16.21
C ALA A 31 -22.46 -9.63 17.51
N ALA A 32 -22.31 -10.34 18.63
CA ALA A 32 -21.97 -9.75 19.91
C ALA A 32 -20.54 -9.14 19.95
N GLU A 33 -19.58 -9.75 19.27
CA GLU A 33 -18.16 -9.34 19.35
C GLU A 33 -17.66 -8.62 18.09
N ALA A 34 -18.35 -8.75 16.95
CA ALA A 34 -17.85 -8.26 15.66
C ALA A 34 -17.58 -6.75 15.63
N ASN A 35 -18.37 -5.94 16.32
CA ASN A 35 -18.19 -4.47 16.31
C ASN A 35 -16.86 -4.03 16.92
N GLU A 36 -16.30 -4.82 17.85
CA GLU A 36 -15.05 -4.56 18.55
C GLU A 36 -13.83 -5.16 17.85
N ASN A 37 -14.04 -6.13 16.96
CA ASN A 37 -12.99 -6.95 16.36
C ASN A 37 -12.76 -6.69 14.86
N VAL A 38 -13.47 -5.73 14.27
CA VAL A 38 -13.26 -5.34 12.87
C VAL A 38 -12.31 -4.16 12.79
N LEU A 39 -11.13 -4.40 12.22
CA LEU A 39 -10.17 -3.35 11.87
C LEU A 39 -10.62 -2.61 10.61
N ILE A 40 -10.68 -1.28 10.69
CA ILE A 40 -11.02 -0.41 9.57
C ILE A 40 -9.79 0.44 9.24
N VAL A 41 -9.29 0.31 8.01
CA VAL A 41 -8.10 1.01 7.54
C VAL A 41 -8.44 1.84 6.30
N PRO A 42 -8.72 3.14 6.44
CA PRO A 42 -8.92 4.02 5.29
C PRO A 42 -7.62 4.22 4.52
N LEU A 43 -7.73 4.24 3.18
CA LEU A 43 -6.61 4.59 2.31
C LEU A 43 -6.50 6.10 2.13
N ILE A 44 -5.28 6.62 2.22
CA ILE A 44 -4.90 7.98 1.85
C ILE A 44 -4.12 7.90 0.55
N GLU A 45 -4.80 8.22 -0.54
CA GLU A 45 -4.31 8.02 -1.92
C GLU A 45 -4.60 9.20 -2.84
N SER A 46 -5.03 10.33 -2.27
CA SER A 46 -5.34 11.55 -3.01
C SER A 46 -4.83 12.79 -2.29
N ILE A 47 -4.32 13.78 -3.03
CA ILE A 47 -3.99 15.11 -2.50
C ILE A 47 -5.19 15.80 -1.83
N ALA A 48 -6.43 15.40 -2.15
CA ALA A 48 -7.62 15.88 -1.47
C ALA A 48 -7.64 15.54 0.03
N ALA A 49 -6.85 14.56 0.49
CA ALA A 49 -6.70 14.24 1.90
C ALA A 49 -5.93 15.32 2.68
N ILE A 50 -5.08 16.12 2.02
CA ILE A 50 -4.19 17.08 2.69
C ILE A 50 -4.95 18.04 3.61
N PRO A 51 -5.99 18.76 3.16
CA PRO A 51 -6.74 19.65 4.05
C PRO A 51 -7.67 18.91 5.03
N ASN A 52 -7.92 17.60 4.83
CA ASN A 52 -8.94 16.85 5.56
C ASN A 52 -8.37 15.89 6.61
N VAL A 53 -7.07 15.63 6.59
CA VAL A 53 -6.45 14.57 7.42
C VAL A 53 -6.69 14.77 8.92
N ALA A 54 -6.69 16.02 9.39
CA ALA A 54 -6.96 16.33 10.80
C ALA A 54 -8.37 15.89 11.21
N THR A 55 -9.39 16.30 10.44
CA THR A 55 -10.78 15.89 10.67
C THR A 55 -10.99 14.39 10.48
N MET A 56 -10.25 13.76 9.56
CA MET A 56 -10.29 12.30 9.41
C MET A 56 -9.81 11.59 10.69
N CYS A 57 -8.80 12.14 11.38
CA CYS A 57 -8.28 11.56 12.63
C CYS A 57 -9.24 11.67 13.81
N GLU A 58 -10.21 12.59 13.76
CA GLU A 58 -11.26 12.76 14.77
C GLU A 58 -12.36 11.69 14.65
N VAL A 59 -12.37 10.89 13.58
CA VAL A 59 -13.38 9.85 13.39
C VAL A 59 -13.12 8.65 14.31
N ASP A 60 -14.05 8.41 15.22
CA ASP A 60 -14.01 7.24 16.10
C ASP A 60 -14.05 5.91 15.35
N GLY A 61 -13.28 4.93 15.84
CA GLY A 61 -13.19 3.59 15.24
C GLY A 61 -12.19 3.47 14.09
N ILE A 62 -11.34 4.48 13.87
CA ILE A 62 -10.16 4.38 13.01
C ILE A 62 -8.92 4.54 13.88
N ASP A 63 -8.09 3.51 13.91
CA ASP A 63 -6.82 3.48 14.66
C ASP A 63 -5.60 3.65 13.75
N LEU A 64 -5.77 3.38 12.45
CA LEU A 64 -4.70 3.35 11.46
C LEU A 64 -5.22 3.83 10.10
N PHE A 65 -4.40 4.64 9.41
CA PHE A 65 -4.56 4.98 8.00
C PHE A 65 -3.48 4.30 7.17
N PHE A 66 -3.76 3.95 5.93
CA PHE A 66 -2.77 3.38 5.01
C PHE A 66 -2.54 4.30 3.83
N PHE A 67 -1.29 4.65 3.53
CA PHE A 67 -0.97 5.46 2.37
C PHE A 67 -0.86 4.59 1.12
N GLY A 68 -1.54 5.00 0.04
CA GLY A 68 -1.40 4.48 -1.31
C GLY A 68 -0.52 5.42 -2.14
N PRO A 69 0.82 5.24 -2.19
CA PRO A 69 1.71 6.28 -2.70
C PRO A 69 1.60 6.46 -4.22
N ALA A 70 1.35 5.37 -4.96
CA ALA A 70 1.24 5.42 -6.41
C ALA A 70 0.03 6.26 -6.88
N ASP A 71 -1.11 6.04 -6.26
CA ASP A 71 -2.32 6.81 -6.54
C ASP A 71 -2.20 8.25 -5.99
N PHE A 72 -1.61 8.41 -4.80
CA PHE A 72 -1.34 9.75 -4.25
C PHE A 72 -0.47 10.56 -5.20
N SER A 73 0.63 9.99 -5.69
CA SER A 73 1.53 10.66 -6.63
C SER A 73 0.85 10.96 -7.97
N SER A 74 -0.04 10.08 -8.43
CA SER A 74 -0.86 10.32 -9.62
C SER A 74 -1.75 11.56 -9.46
N THR A 75 -2.46 11.67 -8.33
CA THR A 75 -3.30 12.85 -8.06
C THR A 75 -2.50 14.13 -7.79
N ALA A 76 -1.25 13.99 -7.34
CA ALA A 76 -0.30 15.10 -7.17
C ALA A 76 0.34 15.57 -8.50
N GLY A 77 0.09 14.88 -9.62
CA GLY A 77 0.66 15.20 -10.93
C GLY A 77 1.99 14.50 -11.24
N PHE A 78 2.46 13.60 -10.36
CA PHE A 78 3.73 12.89 -10.44
C PHE A 78 3.51 11.37 -10.56
N ARG A 79 2.80 10.95 -11.62
CA ARG A 79 2.41 9.55 -11.85
C ARG A 79 3.60 8.60 -11.73
N GLY A 80 3.50 7.61 -10.84
CA GLY A 80 4.55 6.61 -10.62
C GLY A 80 5.80 7.12 -9.89
N GLN A 81 5.85 8.40 -9.55
CA GLN A 81 6.95 9.05 -8.84
C GLN A 81 6.47 9.43 -7.45
N TRP A 82 6.47 8.48 -6.51
CA TRP A 82 6.03 8.74 -5.14
C TRP A 82 7.17 9.00 -4.16
N GLU A 83 8.42 8.69 -4.53
CA GLU A 83 9.61 9.05 -3.75
C GLU A 83 10.11 10.48 -4.03
N GLY A 84 9.46 11.21 -4.93
CA GLY A 84 9.74 12.61 -5.28
C GLY A 84 8.87 13.06 -6.47
N PRO A 85 8.91 14.32 -6.94
CA PRO A 85 9.44 15.51 -6.29
C PRO A 85 8.43 16.08 -5.27
N GLY A 86 8.74 16.01 -3.97
CA GLY A 86 7.86 16.56 -2.93
C GLY A 86 6.71 15.64 -2.48
N VAL A 87 6.48 14.51 -3.17
CA VAL A 87 5.39 13.58 -2.83
C VAL A 87 5.67 12.83 -1.53
N ALA A 88 6.90 12.33 -1.36
CA ALA A 88 7.31 11.64 -0.14
C ALA A 88 7.21 12.56 1.08
N GLU A 89 7.62 13.82 0.93
CA GLU A 89 7.56 14.85 1.97
C GLU A 89 6.10 15.16 2.37
N GLN A 90 5.19 15.23 1.40
CA GLN A 90 3.76 15.38 1.68
C GLN A 90 3.21 14.18 2.46
N ILE A 91 3.53 12.96 2.03
CA ILE A 91 3.12 11.73 2.74
C ILE A 91 3.66 11.72 4.17
N LEU A 92 4.93 12.10 4.37
CA LEU A 92 5.55 12.18 5.69
C LEU A 92 4.86 13.22 6.57
N SER A 93 4.55 14.41 6.04
CA SER A 93 3.83 15.47 6.75
C SER A 93 2.43 15.04 7.18
N LEU A 94 1.69 14.36 6.30
CA LEU A 94 0.38 13.79 6.64
C LEU A 94 0.51 12.70 7.71
N LYS A 95 1.50 11.83 7.57
CA LYS A 95 1.81 10.81 8.59
C LYS A 95 2.13 11.44 9.94
N ASP A 96 2.86 12.55 9.99
CA ASP A 96 3.17 13.25 11.23
C ASP A 96 1.91 13.83 11.87
N THR A 97 1.00 14.37 11.07
CA THR A 97 -0.30 14.85 11.54
C THR A 97 -1.14 13.72 12.14
N ILE A 98 -1.18 12.56 11.47
CA ILE A 98 -1.92 11.37 11.94
C ILE A 98 -1.32 10.82 13.23
N ASN A 99 0.01 10.71 13.30
CA ASN A 99 0.72 10.27 14.49
C ASN A 99 0.50 11.21 15.68
N ALA A 100 0.50 12.54 15.44
CA ALA A 100 0.23 13.54 16.46
C ALA A 100 -1.20 13.42 17.03
N ALA A 101 -2.15 12.93 16.24
CA ALA A 101 -3.51 12.61 16.68
C ALA A 101 -3.62 11.25 17.42
N GLY A 102 -2.50 10.58 17.71
CA GLY A 102 -2.47 9.29 18.41
C GLY A 102 -2.88 8.11 17.55
N LYS A 103 -2.91 8.27 16.22
CA LYS A 103 -3.24 7.21 15.25
C LYS A 103 -1.97 6.67 14.61
N HIS A 104 -2.07 5.54 13.93
CA HIS A 104 -0.93 4.93 13.23
C HIS A 104 -1.03 5.10 11.71
N CYS A 105 0.10 4.91 11.03
CA CYS A 105 0.15 4.89 9.57
C CYS A 105 0.75 3.60 9.03
N GLY A 106 0.23 3.16 7.89
CA GLY A 106 0.81 2.12 7.05
C GLY A 106 1.23 2.64 5.69
N VAL A 107 2.16 1.93 5.06
CA VAL A 107 2.64 2.23 3.70
C VAL A 107 3.28 0.98 3.09
N VAL A 108 3.34 0.93 1.76
CA VAL A 108 4.09 -0.09 1.04
C VAL A 108 5.58 0.26 1.00
N SER A 109 6.42 -0.75 1.22
CA SER A 109 7.87 -0.69 1.05
C SER A 109 8.27 -1.29 -0.30
N THR A 110 9.31 -0.72 -0.91
CA THR A 110 9.78 -1.11 -2.26
C THR A 110 11.06 -1.97 -2.24
N SER A 111 11.76 -1.99 -1.11
CA SER A 111 13.01 -2.75 -0.90
C SER A 111 13.26 -2.97 0.59
N ASN A 112 14.26 -3.78 0.95
CA ASN A 112 14.65 -3.98 2.35
C ASN A 112 15.17 -2.69 3.00
N GLN A 113 15.90 -1.86 2.22
CA GLN A 113 16.34 -0.55 2.71
C GLN A 113 15.14 0.36 2.95
N ASN A 114 14.24 0.46 1.95
CA ASN A 114 13.04 1.29 2.07
C ASN A 114 12.14 0.84 3.23
N LEU A 115 12.03 -0.48 3.48
CA LEU A 115 11.34 -1.02 4.65
C LEU A 115 11.90 -0.46 5.96
N THR A 116 13.23 -0.48 6.10
CA THR A 116 13.93 0.06 7.27
C THR A 116 13.66 1.55 7.39
N ASP A 117 13.78 2.29 6.29
CA ASP A 117 13.52 3.73 6.25
C ASP A 117 12.07 4.04 6.69
N ARG A 118 11.08 3.27 6.23
CA ARG A 118 9.66 3.46 6.62
C ARG A 118 9.44 3.15 8.10
N LEU A 119 10.10 2.13 8.63
CA LEU A 119 10.04 1.83 10.06
C LEU A 119 10.58 2.99 10.91
N ASP A 120 11.75 3.50 10.53
CA ASP A 120 12.43 4.62 11.20
C ASP A 120 11.64 5.93 11.09
N GLN A 121 10.94 6.15 9.97
CA GLN A 121 10.04 7.29 9.76
C GLN A 121 8.75 7.24 10.60
N GLY A 122 8.50 6.13 11.30
CA GLY A 122 7.37 6.01 12.22
C GLY A 122 6.15 5.28 11.67
N PHE A 123 6.22 4.67 10.47
CA PHE A 123 5.16 3.80 9.99
C PHE A 123 5.10 2.50 10.82
N ARG A 124 3.91 1.91 10.95
CA ARG A 124 3.66 0.72 11.80
C ARG A 124 2.98 -0.43 11.07
N MET A 125 2.23 -0.16 9.99
CA MET A 125 1.72 -1.21 9.10
C MET A 125 2.50 -1.18 7.79
N LEU A 126 3.53 -2.02 7.69
CA LEU A 126 4.45 -2.04 6.56
C LEU A 126 4.10 -3.20 5.60
N ALA A 127 3.66 -2.87 4.39
CA ALA A 127 3.50 -3.88 3.35
C ALA A 127 4.84 -4.13 2.65
N LEU A 128 5.21 -5.40 2.43
CA LEU A 128 6.49 -5.82 1.83
C LEU A 128 6.45 -5.87 0.28
N GLY A 129 5.45 -5.20 -0.30
CA GLY A 129 5.07 -5.33 -1.70
C GLY A 129 4.07 -6.45 -1.93
N THR A 130 3.91 -6.84 -3.19
CA THR A 130 3.06 -7.96 -3.60
C THR A 130 3.83 -9.27 -3.59
N ASP A 131 3.12 -10.39 -3.50
CA ASP A 131 3.66 -11.75 -3.67
C ASP A 131 4.41 -11.91 -5.00
N SER A 132 3.82 -11.42 -6.10
CA SER A 132 4.42 -11.37 -7.43
C SER A 132 5.68 -10.52 -7.45
N GLY A 133 5.69 -9.37 -6.79
CA GLY A 133 6.86 -8.49 -6.69
C GLY A 133 8.00 -9.14 -5.89
N LEU A 134 7.68 -9.83 -4.78
CA LEU A 134 8.64 -10.60 -3.99
C LEU A 134 9.25 -11.74 -4.83
N LEU A 135 8.41 -12.50 -5.53
CA LEU A 135 8.85 -13.58 -6.42
C LEU A 135 9.76 -13.04 -7.53
N LEU A 136 9.35 -11.97 -8.21
CA LEU A 136 10.16 -11.34 -9.26
C LEU A 136 11.52 -10.88 -8.72
N ARG A 137 11.56 -10.23 -7.55
CA ARG A 137 12.85 -9.83 -6.93
C ARG A 137 13.78 -11.03 -6.70
N SER A 138 13.25 -12.14 -6.17
CA SER A 138 14.03 -13.35 -5.95
C SER A 138 14.52 -14.00 -7.25
N LEU A 139 13.68 -13.99 -8.29
CA LEU A 139 14.03 -14.51 -9.61
C LEU A 139 15.12 -13.66 -10.26
N HIS A 140 14.95 -12.34 -10.27
CA HIS A 140 15.95 -11.40 -10.79
C HIS A 140 17.30 -11.59 -10.08
N GLN A 141 17.30 -11.64 -8.74
CA GLN A 141 18.51 -11.90 -7.96
C GLN A 141 19.20 -13.22 -8.35
N SER A 142 18.44 -14.30 -8.51
CA SER A 142 19.02 -15.62 -8.85
C SER A 142 19.53 -15.68 -10.28
N LEU A 143 18.85 -15.01 -11.22
CA LEU A 143 19.24 -14.98 -12.64
C LEU A 143 20.44 -14.07 -12.89
N GLN A 144 20.65 -13.05 -12.05
CA GLN A 144 21.83 -12.18 -12.11
C GLN A 144 23.12 -12.95 -11.86
N GLU A 145 23.11 -13.92 -10.94
CA GLU A 145 24.28 -14.77 -10.62
C GLU A 145 24.80 -15.58 -11.82
N VAL A 146 23.96 -15.79 -12.83
CA VAL A 146 24.29 -16.54 -14.05
C VAL A 146 24.23 -15.71 -15.32
N ASP A 147 24.11 -14.38 -15.21
CA ASP A 147 23.98 -13.46 -16.35
C ASP A 147 22.81 -13.83 -17.29
N ARG A 148 21.68 -14.22 -16.70
CA ARG A 148 20.43 -14.55 -17.42
C ARG A 148 19.28 -13.66 -17.04
N ASP A 149 19.54 -12.62 -16.27
CA ASP A 149 18.50 -11.68 -15.87
C ASP A 149 18.07 -10.81 -17.06
N ARG A 150 16.75 -10.69 -17.24
CA ARG A 150 16.14 -10.06 -18.40
C ARG A 150 15.02 -9.14 -17.93
N LEU A 151 15.25 -7.84 -18.06
CA LEU A 151 14.26 -6.83 -17.67
C LEU A 151 13.26 -6.57 -18.81
N PRO A 152 12.00 -6.28 -18.47
CA PRO A 152 11.01 -5.87 -19.46
C PRO A 152 11.40 -4.54 -20.09
N ALA A 153 11.00 -4.34 -21.36
CA ALA A 153 11.12 -3.03 -22.00
C ALA A 153 10.22 -2.03 -21.25
N THR A 154 10.74 -0.83 -20.97
CA THR A 154 9.99 0.22 -20.28
C THR A 154 9.01 0.95 -21.20
N SER A 155 9.22 0.83 -22.51
CA SER A 155 8.31 1.37 -23.51
C SER A 155 7.10 0.46 -23.69
N LEU A 156 5.95 1.09 -23.86
CA LEU A 156 4.71 0.42 -24.25
C LEU A 156 4.53 0.40 -25.77
N ASP A 157 5.46 0.98 -26.52
CA ASP A 157 5.45 0.87 -27.98
C ASP A 157 5.65 -0.60 -28.37
N PRO A 158 4.70 -1.23 -29.09
CA PRO A 158 4.84 -2.59 -29.57
C PRO A 158 6.10 -2.80 -30.43
N ALA A 159 6.64 -1.75 -31.03
CA ALA A 159 7.89 -1.79 -31.81
C ALA A 159 9.14 -2.00 -30.95
N ASP A 160 9.11 -1.62 -29.67
CA ASP A 160 10.25 -1.75 -28.73
C ASP A 160 10.33 -3.16 -28.08
N GLY A 161 9.48 -4.08 -28.55
CA GLY A 161 9.34 -5.42 -28.01
C GLY A 161 10.60 -6.27 -28.19
N ARG A 162 11.37 -6.41 -27.11
CA ARG A 162 11.82 -7.67 -26.48
C ARG A 162 13.17 -7.43 -25.82
N VAL A 163 13.14 -7.36 -24.48
CA VAL A 163 14.25 -7.68 -23.57
C VAL A 163 15.61 -7.06 -23.93
N VAL A 164 16.07 -6.11 -23.13
CA VAL A 164 17.48 -5.69 -23.17
C VAL A 164 18.34 -6.91 -22.86
N SER A 165 19.00 -7.47 -23.87
CA SER A 165 20.04 -8.46 -23.66
C SER A 165 21.28 -7.72 -23.18
N GLY A 166 21.82 -8.14 -22.03
CA GLY A 166 23.18 -7.80 -21.65
C GLY A 166 24.15 -8.31 -22.71
N SER A 167 25.21 -7.53 -22.92
CA SER A 167 26.38 -7.79 -23.75
C SER A 167 26.15 -7.96 -25.26
N ASP A 168 26.25 -6.85 -25.99
CA ASP A 168 27.15 -6.78 -27.15
C ASP A 168 28.05 -5.55 -26.97
N ALA A 169 29.07 -5.73 -26.11
CA ALA A 169 30.24 -4.88 -26.13
C ALA A 169 30.95 -5.11 -27.46
N GLY A 170 31.17 -4.02 -28.19
CA GLY A 170 31.59 -4.03 -29.58
C GLY A 170 32.76 -4.94 -29.91
N LYS A 171 32.62 -5.58 -31.08
CA LYS A 171 33.74 -5.94 -31.94
C LYS A 171 33.44 -5.45 -33.35
N ASP A 172 33.53 -4.14 -33.51
CA ASP A 172 33.93 -3.52 -34.77
C ASP A 172 35.22 -2.75 -34.49
N ASN A 173 36.35 -3.40 -34.76
CA ASN A 173 37.52 -2.73 -35.29
C ASN A 173 38.48 -3.76 -35.91
N THR A 174 38.64 -3.61 -37.23
CA THR A 174 39.67 -4.11 -38.15
C THR A 174 39.78 -5.61 -38.39
#